data_AF-R7BXC2-F1
#
_entry.id   AF-R7BXC2-F1
#
_cell.length_a   1.000
_cell.length_b   1.000
_cell.length_c   1.000
_cell.angle_alpha   90.00
_cell.angle_beta   90.00
_cell.angle_gamma   90.00
#
_symmetry.space_group_name_H-M   'P 1'
#
loop_
_entity.id
_entity.type
_entity.pdbx_description
1 polymer ?
#
loop_
_entity_poly.entity_id
_entity_poly.type
_entity_poly.pdbx_seq_one_letter_code
_entity_poly.pdbx_strand_id
1 'polypeptide(L)' 'MSFCHLPASEQTSVFASISDQQFLQAVDSGKERFGKGDVLVVELETIQVLKDRKIQTLWDIRKVVEHKTSVE' A
#
# COMPACT_ATOMS: atom_id res chain seq x y z
N MET A 1 0.09 -32.84 -12.53
CA MET A 1 -0.75 -31.69 -12.18
C MET A 1 0.16 -30.48 -12.16
N SER A 2 0.09 -29.63 -13.18
CA SER A 2 0.98 -28.47 -13.29
C SER A 2 0.33 -27.29 -12.59
N PHE A 3 0.89 -26.87 -11.46
CA PHE A 3 0.54 -25.58 -10.86
C PHE A 3 1.22 -24.51 -11.72
N CYS A 4 0.44 -23.86 -12.58
CA CYS A 4 0.88 -22.60 -13.17
C CYS A 4 1.06 -21.60 -12.01
N HIS A 5 2.29 -21.45 -11.54
CA HIS A 5 2.70 -20.28 -10.78
C HIS A 5 2.66 -19.13 -11.77
N LEU A 6 1.51 -18.46 -11.88
CA LEU A 6 1.41 -17.19 -12.57
C LEU A 6 2.39 -16.26 -11.83
N PRO A 7 3.46 -15.78 -12.48
CA PRO A 7 4.21 -14.68 -11.90
C PRO A 7 3.18 -13.57 -11.67
N ALA A 8 3.13 -13.03 -10.45
CA ALA A 8 2.38 -11.82 -10.19
C ALA A 8 2.77 -10.86 -11.32
N SER A 9 1.81 -10.51 -12.18
CA SER A 9 1.99 -9.53 -13.24
C SER A 9 2.79 -8.38 -12.68
N GLU A 10 3.85 -7.95 -13.37
CA GLU A 10 4.77 -6.90 -12.96
C GLU A 10 4.00 -5.57 -12.82
N GLN A 11 3.27 -5.44 -11.73
CA GLN A 11 2.34 -4.36 -11.48
C GLN A 11 3.14 -3.26 -10.78
N THR A 12 3.60 -2.30 -11.58
CA THR A 12 4.49 -1.22 -11.15
C THR A 12 3.78 -0.16 -10.30
N SER A 13 2.45 -0.19 -10.22
CA SER A 13 1.67 0.69 -9.37
C SER A 13 0.33 0.06 -8.98
N VAL A 14 -0.11 0.38 -7.76
CA VAL A 14 -1.38 -0.06 -7.19
C VAL A 14 -2.07 1.11 -6.48
N PHE A 15 -3.39 1.06 -6.36
CA PHE A 15 -4.15 2.00 -5.52
C PHE A 15 -4.30 1.39 -4.14
N ALA A 16 -3.60 1.92 -3.14
CA ALA A 16 -3.73 1.48 -1.76
C ALA A 16 -4.46 2.52 -0.91
N SER A 17 -5.32 2.06 0.00
CA SER A 17 -5.79 2.88 1.12
C SER A 17 -4.73 2.95 2.21
N ILE A 18 -4.78 3.99 3.05
CA ILE A 18 -3.97 4.10 4.26
C ILE A 18 -4.94 4.14 5.43
N SER A 19 -4.85 3.15 6.31
CA SER A 19 -5.67 3.04 7.51
C SER A 19 -4.88 3.32 8.81
N ASP A 20 -3.57 3.56 8.70
CA ASP A 20 -2.73 3.99 9.82
C ASP A 20 -3.15 5.36 10.35
N GLN A 21 -3.96 5.36 11.40
CA GLN A 21 -4.47 6.58 12.02
C GLN A 21 -3.36 7.46 12.60
N GLN A 22 -2.26 6.88 13.11
CA GLN A 22 -1.18 7.68 13.70
C GLN A 22 -0.43 8.45 12.63
N PHE A 23 -0.12 7.80 11.51
CA PHE A 23 0.50 8.45 10.37
C PHE A 23 -0.42 9.54 9.78
N LEU A 24 -1.70 9.23 9.56
CA LEU A 24 -2.67 10.19 9.03
C LEU A 24 -2.80 11.43 9.93
N GLN A 25 -2.91 11.24 11.25
CA GLN A 25 -2.95 12.37 12.21
C GLN A 25 -1.66 13.19 12.22
N ALA A 26 -0.49 12.55 12.05
CA ALA A 26 0.78 13.25 11.94
C ALA A 26 0.83 14.12 10.67
N VAL A 27 0.27 13.64 9.56
CA VAL A 27 0.14 14.41 8.31
C VAL A 27 -0.85 15.56 8.47
N ASP A 28 -2.04 15.29 9.02
CA ASP A 28 -3.09 16.29 9.21
C ASP A 28 -2.68 17.41 10.16
N SER A 29 -1.88 17.10 11.19
CA SER A 29 -1.32 18.08 12.12
C SER A 29 -0.12 18.86 11.55
N GLY A 30 0.38 18.48 10.38
CA GLY A 30 1.57 19.06 9.75
C GLY A 30 2.89 18.67 10.41
N LYS A 31 2.88 17.70 11.33
CA LYS A 31 4.09 17.13 11.93
C LYS A 31 4.88 16.29 10.92
N GLU A 32 4.16 15.58 10.06
CA GLU A 32 4.68 14.84 8.92
C GLU A 32 4.20 15.49 7.62
N ARG A 33 5.02 15.42 6.58
CA ARG A 33 4.64 15.83 5.23
C ARG A 33 4.80 14.65 4.31
N PHE A 34 3.70 14.11 3.81
CA PHE A 34 3.73 13.09 2.77
C PHE A 34 3.49 13.71 1.39
N GLY A 35 4.48 13.60 0.51
CA GLY A 35 4.49 14.21 -0.80
C GLY A 35 4.99 13.28 -1.91
N LYS A 36 4.90 13.78 -3.14
CA LYS A 36 5.36 13.05 -4.32
C LYS A 36 6.88 12.81 -4.23
N GLY A 37 7.27 11.55 -4.35
CA GLY A 37 8.68 11.11 -4.30
C GLY A 37 9.08 10.50 -2.96
N ASP A 38 8.27 10.69 -1.91
CA ASP A 38 8.51 10.08 -0.62
C ASP A 38 8.26 8.57 -0.69
N VAL A 39 9.03 7.82 0.09
CA VAL A 39 8.97 6.36 0.15
C VAL A 39 8.53 5.93 1.54
N LEU A 40 7.48 5.12 1.59
CA LEU A 40 6.99 4.52 2.83
C LEU A 40 7.38 3.04 2.88
N VAL A 41 8.02 2.62 3.97
CA VAL A 41 8.10 1.21 4.35
C VAL A 41 6.90 0.92 5.22
N VAL A 42 6.09 -0.07 4.83
CA VAL A 42 4.74 -0.25 5.38
C VAL A 42 4.45 -1.71 5.72
N GLU A 43 3.59 -1.90 6.70
CA GLU A 43 2.83 -3.14 6.86
C GLU A 43 1.61 -3.08 5.93
N LEU A 44 1.64 -3.87 4.86
CA LEU A 44 0.62 -3.89 3.81
C LEU A 44 -0.31 -5.10 3.98
N GLU A 45 -1.60 -4.85 4.10
CA GLU A 45 -2.64 -5.87 4.03
C GLU A 45 -3.16 -5.96 2.59
N THR A 46 -3.27 -7.20 2.07
CA THR A 46 -3.83 -7.48 0.75
C THR A 46 -5.11 -8.28 0.91
N ILE A 47 -6.22 -7.73 0.44
CA ILE A 47 -7.54 -8.35 0.52
C ILE A 47 -7.95 -8.76 -0.90
N GLN A 48 -8.14 -10.05 -1.12
CA GLN A 48 -8.64 -10.57 -2.39
C GLN A 48 -10.09 -10.99 -2.22
N VAL A 49 -10.98 -10.35 -2.97
CA VAL A 49 -12.41 -10.63 -2.97
C VAL A 49 -12.77 -11.33 -4.27
N LEU A 50 -13.33 -12.54 -4.17
CA LEU A 50 -13.94 -13.21 -5.31
C LEU A 50 -15.39 -12.70 -5.46
N LYS A 51 -15.64 -11.92 -6.52
CA LYS A 51 -16.97 -11.39 -6.83
C LYS A 51 -17.26 -11.58 -8.32
N ASP A 52 -18.43 -12.11 -8.65
CA ASP A 52 -18.87 -12.32 -10.04
C ASP A 52 -17.85 -13.10 -10.89
N ARG A 53 -17.21 -14.12 -10.29
CA ARG A 53 -16.13 -14.94 -10.88
C ARG A 53 -14.85 -14.17 -11.23
N LYS A 54 -14.70 -12.94 -10.74
CA LYS A 54 -13.49 -12.12 -10.87
C LYS A 54 -12.85 -11.94 -9.51
N ILE A 55 -11.52 -11.92 -9.47
CA ILE A 55 -10.74 -11.59 -8.28
C ILE A 55 -10.51 -10.08 -8.31
N GLN A 56 -10.99 -9.39 -7.28
CA GLN A 56 -10.66 -7.99 -7.02
C GLN A 56 -9.64 -7.96 -5.89
N THR A 57 -8.49 -7.33 -6.13
CA THR A 57 -7.46 -7.11 -5.11
C THR A 57 -7.58 -5.70 -4.57
N LEU A 58 -7.59 -5.57 -3.25
CA LEU A 58 -7.52 -4.30 -2.52
C LEU A 58 -6.24 -4.32 -1.67
N TRP A 59 -5.63 -3.16 -1.52
CA TRP A 59 -4.41 -2.98 -0.74
C TRP A 59 -4.68 -1.92 0.33
N ASP A 60 -4.34 -2.23 1.59
CA ASP A 60 -4.51 -1.32 2.72
C ASP A 60 -3.22 -1.25 3.54
N ILE A 61 -2.67 -0.05 3.67
CA ILE A 61 -1.52 0.23 4.52
C ILE A 61 -2.02 0.31 5.95
N ARG A 62 -1.68 -0.71 6.75
CA ARG A 62 -2.10 -0.82 8.15
C ARG A 62 -1.22 0.00 9.07
N LYS A 63 0.06 0.10 8.73
CA LYS A 63 1.06 0.84 9.50
C LYS A 63 2.20 1.33 8.62
N VAL A 64 2.64 2.57 8.84
CA VAL A 64 3.90 3.11 8.32
C VAL A 64 5.01 2.80 9.33
N VAL A 65 5.98 2.00 8.89
CA VAL A 65 7.15 1.60 9.71
C VAL A 65 8.28 2.61 9.55
N GLU A 66 8.48 3.11 8.33
CA GLU A 66 9.51 4.09 8.00
C GLU A 66 9.00 5.05 6.93
N HIS A 67 9.35 6.32 7.04
CA HIS A 67 9.06 7.35 6.05
C HIS A 67 10.39 7.99 5.59
N LYS A 68 10.73 7.79 4.32
CA LYS A 68 11.90 8.38 3.67
C LYS A 68 11.46 9.51 2.76
N THR A 69 11.89 10.72 3.06
CA THR A 69 11.53 11.89 2.25
C THR A 69 12.37 11.94 0.98
N SER A 70 11.78 12.41 -0.12
CA SER A 70 12.45 12.53 -1.42
C SER A 70 13.64 13.50 -1.46
N VAL A 71 13.93 14.22 -0.38
CA VAL A 71 14.87 15.35 -0.35
C VAL A 71 16.24 15.03 0.25
N GLU A 72 16.58 13.75 0.40
CA GLU A 72 17.98 13.33 0.60
C GLU A 72 18.77 13.28 -0.72
#